data_AF-A0A521A1T3-F1
#
_entry.id   AF-A0A521A1T3-F1
#
_cell.length_a   1.000
_cell.length_b   1.000
_cell.length_c   1.000
_cell.angle_alpha   90.00
_cell.angle_beta   90.00
_cell.angle_gamma   90.00
#
_symmetry.space_group_name_H-M   'P 1'
#
loop_
_entity.id
_entity.type
_entity.pdbx_description
1 polymer ?
#
loop_
_entity_poly.entity_id
_entity_poly.type
_entity_poly.pdbx_seq_one_letter_code
_entity_poly.pdbx_strand_id
1 'polypeptide(L)'
;MGDTVSFHLNNYHFNTNANDLEQLINMWHGAFEDFKFEIINIIESNDIVAINLRYSGKHIGDFMGIKPKNKEINVSEMMFFRFDHGKLVEAWELYDEKGMFSQMTSDNRP
;
A
#
# COMPACT_ATOMS: atom_id res chain seq x y z
N MET A 1 -12.62 7.02 -21.67
CA MET A 1 -11.29 6.91 -21.03
C MET A 1 -11.43 7.58 -19.69
N GLY A 2 -11.35 6.82 -18.59
CA GLY A 2 -11.45 7.38 -17.24
C GLY A 2 -10.22 8.21 -16.90
N ASP A 3 -10.33 9.03 -15.84
CA ASP A 3 -9.20 9.78 -15.31
C ASP A 3 -8.10 8.79 -14.89
N THR A 4 -6.93 8.89 -15.52
CA THR A 4 -5.77 8.05 -15.22
C THR A 4 -4.84 8.74 -14.23
N VAL A 5 -4.29 7.98 -13.29
CA VAL A 5 -3.28 8.41 -12.32
C VAL A 5 -1.94 7.80 -12.71
N SER A 6 -0.88 8.61 -12.73
CA SER A 6 0.49 8.10 -12.84
C SER A 6 0.95 7.59 -11.47
N PHE A 7 1.30 6.31 -11.38
CA PHE A 7 1.65 5.66 -10.12
C PHE A 7 3.10 5.17 -10.17
N HIS A 8 3.88 5.60 -9.20
CA HIS A 8 5.29 5.22 -9.05
C HIS A 8 5.41 4.37 -7.79
N LEU A 9 5.67 3.08 -7.95
CA LEU A 9 5.87 2.14 -6.86
C LEU A 9 7.29 1.58 -6.92
N ASN A 10 8.13 1.90 -5.93
CA ASN A 10 9.55 1.54 -5.96
C ASN A 10 10.22 2.02 -7.27
N ASN A 11 10.69 1.08 -8.12
CA ASN A 11 11.29 1.38 -9.43
C ASN A 11 10.30 1.15 -10.61
N TYR A 12 9.04 0.88 -10.32
CA TYR A 12 7.99 0.67 -11.31
C TYR A 12 7.18 1.93 -11.51
N HIS A 13 6.84 2.23 -12.77
CA HIS A 13 5.93 3.30 -13.13
C HIS A 13 4.87 2.73 -14.06
N PHE A 14 3.60 2.96 -13.73
CA PHE A 14 2.46 2.56 -14.54
C PHE A 14 1.33 3.58 -14.38
N ASN A 15 0.42 3.60 -15.36
CA ASN A 15 -0.83 4.35 -15.24
C ASN A 15 -1.90 3.43 -14.67
N THR A 16 -2.70 3.96 -13.75
CA THR A 16 -3.82 3.27 -13.11
C THR A 16 -5.08 4.13 -13.19
N ASN A 17 -6.21 3.60 -12.72
CA ASN A 17 -7.48 4.30 -12.62
C ASN A 17 -8.28 3.73 -11.44
N ALA A 18 -9.48 4.28 -11.19
CA ALA A 18 -10.32 3.86 -10.07
C ALA A 18 -10.63 2.35 -10.05
N ASN A 19 -10.88 1.72 -11.20
CA ASN A 19 -11.20 0.28 -11.27
C ASN A 19 -9.97 -0.60 -10.94
N ASP A 20 -8.78 -0.17 -11.37
CA ASP A 20 -7.55 -0.89 -11.07
C ASP A 20 -7.19 -0.76 -9.58
N LEU A 21 -7.39 0.43 -9.00
CA LEU A 21 -7.22 0.66 -7.57
C LEU A 21 -8.24 -0.11 -6.73
N GLU A 22 -9.49 -0.20 -7.16
CA GLU A 22 -10.51 -1.02 -6.48
C GLU A 22 -10.11 -2.50 -6.43
N GLN A 23 -9.59 -3.04 -7.53
CA GLN A 23 -9.07 -4.42 -7.56
C GLN A 23 -7.89 -4.61 -6.62
N LEU A 24 -6.96 -3.63 -6.57
CA LEU A 24 -5.84 -3.65 -5.64
C LEU A 24 -6.32 -3.65 -4.19
N ILE A 25 -7.25 -2.75 -3.84
CA ILE A 25 -7.87 -2.66 -2.52
C ILE A 25 -8.52 -3.99 -2.13
N ASN A 26 -9.27 -4.61 -3.04
CA ASN A 26 -9.91 -5.90 -2.80
C ASN A 26 -8.89 -7.04 -2.59
N MET A 27 -7.77 -7.03 -3.33
CA MET A 27 -6.68 -7.98 -3.12
C MET A 27 -6.09 -7.86 -1.70
N TRP A 28 -5.82 -6.63 -1.24
CA TRP A 28 -5.32 -6.38 0.10
C TRP A 28 -6.32 -6.80 1.19
N HIS A 29 -7.58 -6.39 1.08
CA HIS A 29 -8.62 -6.78 2.04
C HIS A 29 -8.95 -8.28 2.04
N GLY A 30 -8.77 -8.97 0.92
CA GLY A 30 -8.91 -10.42 0.84
C GLY A 30 -7.74 -11.18 1.47
N ALA A 31 -6.55 -10.57 1.49
CA ALA A 31 -5.34 -11.17 2.03
C ALA A 31 -5.14 -10.92 3.53
N PHE A 32 -5.59 -9.76 4.04
CA PHE A 32 -5.35 -9.33 5.41
C PHE A 32 -6.65 -8.98 6.14
N GLU A 33 -6.88 -9.65 7.27
CA GLU A 33 -7.94 -9.25 8.22
C GLU A 33 -7.40 -8.19 9.19
N ASP A 34 -8.32 -7.44 9.80
CA ASP A 34 -8.00 -6.34 10.71
C ASP A 34 -7.00 -5.33 10.14
N PHE A 35 -7.05 -5.11 8.82
CA PHE A 35 -6.17 -4.21 8.11
C PHE A 35 -6.41 -2.75 8.51
N LYS A 36 -5.39 -2.10 9.07
CA LYS A 36 -5.47 -0.76 9.67
C LYS A 36 -4.31 0.10 9.22
N PHE A 37 -4.57 1.40 9.11
CA PHE A 37 -3.58 2.43 8.84
C PHE A 37 -3.45 3.36 10.04
N GLU A 38 -2.21 3.66 10.42
CA GLU A 38 -1.83 4.64 11.41
C GLU A 38 -1.02 5.74 10.72
N ILE A 39 -1.60 6.93 10.59
CA ILE A 39 -0.90 8.10 10.05
C ILE A 39 0.03 8.64 11.13
N ILE A 40 1.33 8.61 10.88
CA ILE A 40 2.35 9.13 11.81
C ILE A 40 2.59 10.61 11.54
N ASN A 41 2.78 10.97 10.27
CA ASN A 41 2.92 12.36 9.86
C ASN A 41 2.16 12.60 8.56
N ILE A 42 1.62 13.80 8.43
CA ILE A 42 1.05 14.31 7.18
C ILE A 42 1.52 15.74 6.98
N ILE A 43 1.98 16.05 5.77
CA ILE A 43 2.39 17.40 5.36
C ILE A 43 1.72 17.71 4.03
N GLU A 44 1.11 18.88 3.95
CA GLU A 44 0.55 19.41 2.72
C GLU A 44 1.39 20.62 2.27
N SER A 45 1.75 20.66 0.99
CA SER A 45 2.45 21.78 0.38
C SER A 45 2.03 21.92 -1.09
N ASN A 46 1.40 23.04 -1.41
CA ASN A 46 0.84 23.32 -2.74
C ASN A 46 -0.16 22.23 -3.18
N ASP A 47 0.18 21.50 -4.23
CA ASP A 47 -0.60 20.43 -4.82
C ASP A 47 -0.14 19.04 -4.35
N ILE A 48 0.81 18.95 -3.41
CA ILE A 48 1.37 17.68 -2.92
C ILE A 48 1.01 17.45 -1.45
N VAL A 49 0.55 16.24 -1.16
CA VAL A 49 0.40 15.70 0.20
C VAL A 49 1.43 14.60 0.41
N ALA A 50 2.27 14.72 1.44
CA ALA A 50 3.20 13.70 1.88
C ALA A 50 2.66 13.01 3.14
N ILE A 51 2.67 11.68 3.16
CA ILE A 51 2.22 10.87 4.29
C ILE A 51 3.33 9.90 4.69
N ASN A 52 3.63 9.87 5.98
CA ASN A 52 4.39 8.78 6.61
C ASN A 52 3.41 8.02 7.50
N LEU A 53 3.23 6.74 7.23
CA LEU A 53 2.24 5.91 7.92
C LEU A 53 2.78 4.52 8.22
N ARG A 54 2.06 3.81 9.07
CA ARG A 54 2.18 2.37 9.22
C ARG A 54 0.87 1.69 8.88
N TYR A 55 0.95 0.49 8.32
CA TYR A 55 -0.20 -0.39 8.25
C TYR A 55 0.09 -1.74 8.89
N SER A 56 -0.96 -2.34 9.41
CA SER A 56 -0.91 -3.65 10.06
C SER A 56 -2.12 -4.49 9.68
N GLY A 57 -1.97 -5.81 9.75
CA GLY A 57 -3.06 -6.75 9.57
C GLY A 57 -2.58 -8.19 9.67
N LYS A 58 -3.51 -9.13 9.71
CA LYS A 58 -3.20 -10.55 9.83
C LYS A 58 -3.40 -11.27 8.49
N HIS A 59 -2.33 -11.91 8.01
CA HIS A 59 -2.30 -12.61 6.72
C HIS A 59 -3.13 -13.92 6.75
N ILE A 60 -4.32 -13.85 6.17
CA ILE A 60 -5.34 -14.90 6.16
C ILE A 60 -5.72 -15.41 4.76
N GLY A 61 -5.41 -14.64 3.71
CA GLY A 61 -5.64 -15.02 2.31
C GLY A 61 -4.35 -15.31 1.56
N ASP A 62 -4.44 -15.63 0.27
CA ASP A 62 -3.26 -15.65 -0.61
C ASP A 62 -2.85 -14.21 -0.91
N PHE A 63 -1.55 -13.91 -0.78
CA PHE A 63 -1.01 -12.62 -1.18
C PHE A 63 0.21 -12.80 -2.07
N MET A 64 0.09 -12.41 -3.33
CA MET A 64 1.17 -12.50 -4.33
C MET A 64 1.83 -13.89 -4.41
N GLY A 65 1.04 -14.96 -4.26
CA GLY A 65 1.52 -16.35 -4.29
C GLY A 65 2.03 -16.89 -2.95
N ILE A 66 2.03 -16.09 -1.90
CA ILE A 66 2.35 -16.52 -0.53
C ILE A 66 1.06 -17.00 0.13
N LYS A 67 1.03 -18.27 0.54
CA LYS A 67 -0.10 -18.85 1.27
C LYS A 67 -0.17 -18.31 2.71
N PRO A 68 -1.38 -18.15 3.27
CA PRO A 68 -1.55 -17.59 4.59
C PRO A 68 -0.97 -18.49 5.67
N LYS A 69 -0.22 -17.89 6.61
CA LYS A 69 0.32 -18.55 7.81
C LYS A 69 -0.28 -17.99 9.11
N ASN A 70 -1.36 -17.20 9.02
CA ASN A 70 -2.00 -16.51 10.16
C ASN A 70 -1.03 -15.63 10.96
N LYS A 71 -0.18 -14.88 10.27
CA LYS A 71 0.81 -14.00 10.89
C LYS A 71 0.42 -12.54 10.76
N GLU A 72 0.75 -11.79 11.78
CA GLU A 72 0.67 -10.33 11.76
C GLU A 72 1.75 -9.74 10.86
N ILE A 73 1.39 -8.67 10.17
CA ILE A 73 2.32 -7.76 9.52
C ILE A 73 2.24 -6.39 10.19
N ASN A 74 3.37 -5.70 10.26
CA ASN A 74 3.46 -4.28 10.55
C ASN A 74 4.48 -3.68 9.59
N VAL A 75 4.03 -2.74 8.76
CA VAL A 75 4.80 -2.23 7.63
C VAL A 75 4.83 -0.72 7.68
N SER A 76 6.02 -0.14 7.50
CA SER A 76 6.18 1.30 7.36
C SER A 76 6.10 1.68 5.89
N GLU A 77 5.40 2.79 5.62
CA GLU A 77 5.13 3.29 4.27
C GLU A 77 5.26 4.81 4.23
N MET A 78 5.77 5.31 3.11
CA MET A 78 5.77 6.72 2.77
C MET A 78 5.13 6.90 1.40
N MET A 79 4.27 7.90 1.31
CA MET A 79 3.60 8.26 0.07
C MET A 79 3.67 9.76 -0.18
N PHE A 80 3.75 10.11 -1.46
CA PHE A 80 3.42 11.45 -1.96
C PHE A 80 2.25 11.34 -2.91
N PHE A 81 1.30 12.26 -2.79
CA PHE A 81 0.15 12.39 -3.67
C PHE A 81 0.14 13.77 -4.28
N ARG A 82 0.06 13.88 -5.60
CA ARG A 82 -0.14 15.15 -6.30
C ARG A 82 -1.56 15.26 -6.82
N PHE A 83 -2.17 16.42 -6.58
CA PHE A 83 -3.54 16.72 -6.94
C PHE A 83 -3.61 17.80 -8.02
N ASP A 84 -4.56 17.69 -8.94
CA ASP A 84 -4.89 18.76 -9.88
C ASP A 84 -6.41 18.95 -9.89
N HIS A 85 -6.86 20.20 -9.72
CA HIS A 85 -8.29 20.55 -9.61
C HIS A 85 -9.08 19.65 -8.62
N GLY A 86 -8.46 19.32 -7.48
CA GLY A 86 -9.06 18.47 -6.44
C GLY A 86 -9.09 16.97 -6.75
N LYS A 87 -8.42 16.52 -7.81
CA LYS A 87 -8.32 15.10 -8.19
C LYS A 87 -6.89 14.60 -8.06
N LEU A 88 -6.71 13.36 -7.59
CA LEU A 88 -5.40 12.69 -7.61
C LEU A 88 -4.98 12.48 -9.07
N VAL A 89 -3.77 12.91 -9.42
CA VAL A 89 -3.22 12.76 -10.78
C VAL A 89 -1.88 12.01 -10.80
N GLU A 90 -1.17 11.98 -9.67
CA GLU A 90 0.10 11.27 -9.55
C GLU A 90 0.37 10.84 -8.11
N ALA A 91 0.98 9.66 -7.93
CA ALA A 91 1.36 9.16 -6.61
C ALA A 91 2.73 8.48 -6.65
N TRP A 92 3.50 8.63 -5.58
CA TRP A 92 4.77 7.93 -5.36
C TRP A 92 4.69 7.18 -4.04
N GLU A 93 4.94 5.87 -4.07
CA GLU A 93 4.84 4.97 -2.93
C GLU A 93 6.17 4.24 -2.69
N LEU A 94 6.56 4.19 -1.42
CA LEU A 94 7.65 3.36 -0.91
C LEU A 94 7.22 2.72 0.41
N TYR A 95 7.27 1.40 0.49
CA TYR A 95 7.01 0.65 1.72
C TYR A 95 8.05 -0.45 1.95
N ASP A 96 8.16 -0.94 3.18
CA ASP A 96 9.06 -2.05 3.54
C ASP A 96 8.52 -3.42 3.04
N GLU A 97 8.50 -3.60 1.73
CA GLU A 97 8.03 -4.80 1.05
C GLU A 97 8.80 -6.05 1.51
N LYS A 98 10.13 -5.93 1.63
CA LYS A 98 10.98 -7.04 2.06
C LYS A 98 10.70 -7.44 3.50
N GLY A 99 10.55 -6.48 4.40
CA GLY A 99 10.17 -6.72 5.79
C GLY A 99 8.78 -7.35 5.88
N MET A 100 7.81 -6.89 5.08
CA MET A 100 6.47 -7.49 5.00
C MET A 100 6.53 -8.96 4.57
N PHE A 101 7.21 -9.27 3.46
CA PHE A 101 7.36 -10.66 3.00
C PHE A 101 8.09 -11.54 4.03
N SER A 102 9.08 -10.99 4.73
CA SER A 102 9.77 -11.70 5.82
C SER A 102 8.80 -12.04 6.96
N GLN A 103 7.97 -11.09 7.40
CA GLN A 103 6.96 -11.31 8.44
C GLN A 103 5.97 -12.41 8.04
N MET A 104 5.51 -12.44 6.79
CA MET A 104 4.58 -13.47 6.31
C MET A 104 5.22 -14.86 6.19
N THR A 105 6.49 -14.94 5.79
CA THR A 105 7.13 -16.22 5.44
C THR A 105 7.94 -16.86 6.56
N SER A 106 8.54 -16.06 7.44
CA SER A 106 9.47 -16.49 8.50
C SER A 106 8.90 -17.59 9.40
N ASP A 107 9.47 -18.78 9.40
CA ASP A 107 9.03 -19.78 10.38
C ASP A 107 9.41 -19.29 11.79
N ASN A 108 8.50 -19.45 12.76
CA ASN A 108 8.80 -19.18 14.16
C ASN A 108 10.08 -19.96 14.50
N ARG A 109 11.20 -19.27 14.63
CA ARG A 109 12.38 -19.88 15.24
C ARG A 109 12.05 -20.06 16.73
N PRO A 110 12.27 -21.26 17.29
CA PRO A 110 12.07 -21.50 18.72
C PRO A 110 12.92 -20.54 19.56
#